data_AF-A0A1J0AF11-F1
#
_entry.id   AF-A0A1J0AF11-F1
#
_cell.length_a   1.000
_cell.length_b   1.000
_cell.length_c   1.000
_cell.angle_alpha   90.00
_cell.angle_beta   90.00
_cell.angle_gamma   90.00
#
_symmetry.space_group_name_H-M   'P 1'
#
loop_
_entity.id
_entity.type
_entity.pdbx_description
1 polymer ?
#
loop_
_entity_poly.entity_id
_entity_poly.type
_entity_poly.pdbx_seq_one_letter_code
_entity_poly.pdbx_strand_id
1 'polypeptide(L)'
;MSKFELSIFDPNTLLPHRAGIAGFALVLSTLKIDGAPISWKITEDTVTLNWDCSDKAALDWLINHAYQIDEGMLNVPALSLSGQGKYTFSQGVTSTFLQHSKQRTLDKTAVMIPFKVDEHEPEILVSHRSMTDCYYLRELKGVFNSKEKFSTSISIKGHHLPGLVECYVNGEYEESPSGFIPLLFLPIACNYYLLQNGRYALVIPEVKNLKSWVYRRRQLSNRSYRDFRSPSAGEAGLRLLLEESLSDNLQLQKVEYCEVYQLGKQPWDGNQSGLKQAVYRVRASSQVLSVYQSAIALFPGKVKITDKGESWLAMSKILPWIAENLVNGKPWYGKFYEFRKSSVNDIKFERKGLTAMTEHLQPHEKTLFDAVQGAFSVFLFGQIKQATSQGRKLDYAQVTDKVIYRLQRPSTQQEFATALVDFLSQFRSKAARGLGREIYAWIHGEEWRKARDLTMLAIATYQGKKKDGATDAEDELVEIPDSESVIEAEDDGYEESL
;
A
#
# COMPACT_ATOMS: atom_id res chain seq x y z
N MET A 1 -43.13 6.44 11.55
CA MET A 1 -42.21 7.27 10.80
C MET A 1 -40.87 7.37 11.53
N SER A 2 -39.86 6.70 11.01
CA SER A 2 -38.46 6.86 11.47
C SER A 2 -37.75 7.81 10.51
N LYS A 3 -36.87 8.66 11.04
CA LYS A 3 -36.10 9.64 10.26
C LYS A 3 -34.65 9.63 10.72
N PHE A 4 -33.73 9.56 9.75
CA PHE A 4 -32.30 9.59 9.99
C PHE A 4 -31.64 10.68 9.15
N GLU A 5 -30.66 11.34 9.74
CA GLU A 5 -29.84 12.34 9.09
C GLU A 5 -28.38 11.99 9.38
N LEU A 6 -27.65 11.61 8.35
CA LEU A 6 -26.28 11.10 8.44
C LEU A 6 -25.36 12.09 7.74
N SER A 7 -24.56 12.84 8.51
CA SER A 7 -23.63 13.85 7.99
C SER A 7 -22.18 13.39 8.06
N ILE A 8 -21.41 13.60 6.99
CA ILE A 8 -19.95 13.35 6.99
C ILE A 8 -19.18 14.37 7.85
N PHE A 9 -19.84 15.42 8.33
CA PHE A 9 -19.25 16.44 9.21
C PHE A 9 -19.74 16.34 10.65
N ASP A 10 -20.48 15.29 11.01
CA ASP A 10 -20.89 15.07 12.40
C ASP A 10 -19.63 14.90 13.29
N PRO A 11 -19.43 15.78 14.30
CA PRO A 11 -18.24 15.74 15.15
C PRO A 11 -18.17 14.47 16.01
N ASN A 12 -19.28 13.76 16.21
CA ASN A 12 -19.33 12.53 17.00
C ASN A 12 -18.98 11.28 16.17
N THR A 13 -18.71 11.44 14.88
CA THR A 13 -18.40 10.32 13.99
C THR A 13 -16.90 10.22 13.71
N LEU A 14 -16.40 8.98 13.73
CA LEU A 14 -15.04 8.66 13.29
C LEU A 14 -14.95 8.60 11.74
N LEU A 15 -13.74 8.65 11.19
CA LEU A 15 -13.52 8.52 9.75
C LEU A 15 -14.21 7.29 9.10
N PRO A 16 -14.19 6.08 9.71
CA PRO A 16 -14.94 4.93 9.22
C PRO A 16 -16.44 5.18 9.06
N HIS A 17 -17.08 5.91 9.97
CA HIS A 17 -18.49 6.26 9.84
C HIS A 17 -18.72 7.17 8.64
N ARG A 18 -17.90 8.21 8.49
CA ARG A 18 -18.00 9.17 7.39
C ARG A 18 -17.79 8.51 6.03
N ALA A 19 -16.82 7.60 5.93
CA ALA A 19 -16.62 6.75 4.76
C ALA A 19 -17.82 5.81 4.53
N GLY A 20 -18.38 5.23 5.60
CA GLY A 20 -19.60 4.43 5.54
C GLY A 20 -20.81 5.20 4.99
N ILE A 21 -21.00 6.46 5.37
CA ILE A 21 -22.03 7.34 4.79
C ILE A 21 -21.82 7.50 3.28
N ALA A 22 -20.56 7.63 2.84
CA ALA A 22 -20.25 7.70 1.41
C ALA A 22 -20.55 6.41 0.66
N GLY A 23 -20.18 5.25 1.22
CA GLY A 23 -20.54 3.94 0.67
C GLY A 23 -22.06 3.75 0.58
N PHE A 24 -22.78 4.23 1.59
CA PHE A 24 -24.24 4.21 1.62
C PHE A 24 -24.85 5.14 0.57
N ALA A 25 -24.34 6.36 0.42
CA ALA A 25 -24.76 7.30 -0.61
C ALA A 25 -24.55 6.72 -2.02
N LEU A 26 -23.47 5.96 -2.25
CA LEU A 26 -23.24 5.26 -3.51
C LEU A 26 -24.33 4.22 -3.78
N VAL A 27 -24.68 3.38 -2.82
CA VAL A 27 -25.77 2.39 -2.96
C VAL A 27 -27.06 3.10 -3.33
N LEU A 28 -27.49 4.07 -2.51
CA LEU A 28 -28.72 4.84 -2.72
C LEU A 28 -28.77 5.55 -4.09
N SER A 29 -27.62 5.98 -4.62
CA SER A 29 -27.54 6.64 -5.94
C SER A 29 -27.86 5.72 -7.12
N THR A 30 -27.89 4.41 -6.89
CA THR A 30 -28.21 3.39 -7.90
C THR A 30 -29.62 2.82 -7.77
N LEU A 31 -30.31 3.11 -6.67
CA LEU A 31 -31.67 2.63 -6.41
C LEU A 31 -32.71 3.56 -7.04
N LYS A 32 -33.88 3.00 -7.33
CA LYS A 32 -35.06 3.75 -7.77
C LYS A 32 -35.98 3.96 -6.59
N ILE A 33 -36.50 5.18 -6.44
CA ILE A 33 -37.42 5.55 -5.36
C ILE A 33 -38.79 4.90 -5.57
N ASP A 34 -39.21 4.73 -6.82
CA ASP A 34 -40.53 4.19 -7.16
C ASP A 34 -40.73 2.77 -6.61
N GLY A 35 -41.65 2.63 -5.66
CA GLY A 35 -41.96 1.36 -5.00
C GLY A 35 -41.01 0.96 -3.87
N ALA A 36 -40.05 1.81 -3.48
CA ALA A 36 -39.19 1.57 -2.33
C ALA A 36 -39.96 1.79 -0.99
N PRO A 37 -39.72 0.97 0.04
CA PRO A 37 -40.31 1.15 1.38
C PRO A 37 -39.70 2.32 2.15
N ILE A 38 -38.67 2.95 1.59
CA ILE A 38 -37.94 4.08 2.17
C ILE A 38 -37.86 5.23 1.16
N SER A 39 -37.68 6.44 1.66
CA SER A 39 -37.36 7.64 0.88
C SER A 39 -36.02 8.21 1.33
N TRP A 40 -35.27 8.81 0.40
CA TRP A 40 -33.97 9.39 0.72
C TRP A 40 -33.66 10.65 -0.07
N LYS A 41 -32.75 11.46 0.48
CA LYS A 41 -32.15 12.61 -0.19
C LYS A 41 -30.66 12.62 0.07
N ILE A 42 -29.87 12.80 -0.99
CA ILE A 42 -28.41 12.92 -0.92
C ILE A 42 -28.04 14.37 -1.25
N THR A 43 -27.37 15.03 -0.32
CA THR A 43 -26.75 16.35 -0.50
C THR A 43 -25.23 16.19 -0.62
N GLU A 44 -24.48 17.28 -0.56
CA GLU A 44 -23.02 17.24 -0.64
C GLU A 44 -22.37 16.62 0.59
N ASP A 45 -23.02 16.70 1.75
CA ASP A 45 -22.45 16.26 3.02
C ASP A 45 -23.37 15.33 3.82
N THR A 46 -24.65 15.24 3.44
CA THR A 46 -25.67 14.60 4.25
C THR A 46 -26.53 13.64 3.43
N VAL A 47 -26.83 12.48 4.02
CA VAL A 47 -27.87 11.55 3.59
C VAL A 47 -29.04 11.62 4.57
N THR A 48 -30.23 11.97 4.09
CA THR A 48 -31.46 11.94 4.87
C THR A 48 -32.31 10.74 4.45
N LEU A 49 -32.83 9.98 5.41
CA LEU A 49 -33.71 8.83 5.20
C LEU A 49 -35.04 9.03 5.93
N ASN A 50 -36.14 8.58 5.33
CA ASN A 50 -37.42 8.47 6.02
C ASN A 50 -38.17 7.20 5.58
N TRP A 51 -38.81 6.53 6.51
CA TRP A 51 -39.69 5.39 6.23
C TRP A 51 -40.81 5.24 7.25
N ASP A 52 -41.88 4.57 6.80
CA ASP A 52 -43.07 4.25 7.61
C ASP A 52 -43.22 2.77 7.95
N CYS A 53 -42.44 1.90 7.31
CA CYS A 53 -42.33 0.49 7.69
C CYS A 53 -41.54 0.30 9.01
N SER A 54 -41.36 -0.95 9.45
CA SER A 54 -40.50 -1.24 10.61
C SER A 54 -39.02 -0.96 10.26
N ASP A 55 -38.22 -0.62 11.27
CA ASP A 55 -36.80 -0.35 11.08
C ASP A 55 -36.07 -1.59 10.54
N LYS A 56 -36.49 -2.79 10.98
CA LYS A 56 -36.01 -4.06 10.44
C LYS A 56 -36.29 -4.19 8.95
N ALA A 57 -37.55 -4.00 8.53
CA ALA A 57 -37.93 -4.11 7.13
C ALA A 57 -37.20 -3.10 6.24
N ALA A 58 -37.01 -1.86 6.71
CA ALA A 58 -36.25 -0.83 6.01
C ALA A 58 -34.78 -1.23 5.83
N LEU A 59 -34.14 -1.71 6.90
CA LEU A 59 -32.72 -2.07 6.86
C LEU A 59 -32.46 -3.35 6.06
N ASP A 60 -33.30 -4.37 6.20
CA ASP A 60 -33.23 -5.60 5.41
C ASP A 60 -33.36 -5.28 3.91
N TRP A 61 -34.28 -4.38 3.54
CA TRP A 61 -34.41 -3.92 2.17
C TRP A 61 -33.12 -3.24 1.67
N LEU A 62 -32.53 -2.34 2.45
CA LEU A 62 -31.29 -1.65 2.10
C LEU A 62 -30.12 -2.60 1.89
N ILE A 63 -29.94 -3.55 2.81
CA ILE A 63 -28.81 -4.49 2.79
C ILE A 63 -28.94 -5.47 1.61
N ASN A 64 -30.14 -5.98 1.34
CA ASN A 64 -30.40 -6.89 0.22
C ASN A 64 -30.17 -6.22 -1.16
N HIS A 65 -30.28 -4.90 -1.24
CA HIS A 65 -29.94 -4.14 -2.45
C HIS A 65 -28.45 -3.80 -2.53
N ALA A 66 -27.76 -3.75 -1.38
CA ALA A 66 -26.34 -3.41 -1.31
C ALA A 66 -25.43 -4.61 -1.55
N TYR A 67 -25.77 -5.77 -0.98
CA TYR A 67 -24.92 -6.96 -0.98
C TYR A 67 -25.66 -8.15 -1.58
N GLN A 68 -24.96 -8.89 -2.42
CA GLN A 68 -25.42 -10.12 -3.04
C GLN A 68 -24.25 -11.12 -3.09
N ILE A 69 -24.55 -12.40 -3.27
CA ILE A 69 -23.55 -13.40 -3.68
C ILE A 69 -23.83 -13.74 -5.14
N ASP A 70 -22.80 -13.65 -5.97
CA ASP A 70 -22.82 -13.96 -7.38
C ASP A 70 -21.57 -14.77 -7.73
N GLU A 71 -21.75 -15.92 -8.38
CA GLU A 71 -20.66 -16.86 -8.72
C GLU A 71 -19.71 -17.20 -7.54
N GLY A 72 -20.27 -17.30 -6.32
CA GLY A 72 -19.48 -17.58 -5.12
C GLY A 72 -18.59 -16.41 -4.67
N MET A 73 -18.89 -15.18 -5.09
CA MET A 73 -18.21 -13.95 -4.70
C MET A 73 -19.21 -12.93 -4.16
N LEU A 74 -18.76 -12.08 -3.25
CA LEU A 74 -19.53 -10.93 -2.79
C LEU A 74 -19.65 -9.91 -3.93
N ASN A 75 -20.88 -9.62 -4.30
CA ASN A 75 -21.24 -8.65 -5.32
C ASN A 75 -21.94 -7.45 -4.67
N VAL A 76 -21.46 -6.25 -5.01
CA VAL A 76 -22.11 -4.98 -4.65
C VAL A 76 -22.52 -4.33 -5.97
N PRO A 77 -23.81 -4.41 -6.37
CA PRO A 77 -24.26 -3.91 -7.66
C PRO A 77 -23.89 -2.45 -7.91
N ALA A 78 -23.88 -1.64 -6.86
CA ALA A 78 -23.54 -0.22 -6.95
C ALA A 78 -22.08 0.07 -7.35
N LEU A 79 -21.17 -0.89 -7.17
CA LEU A 79 -19.76 -0.78 -7.59
C LEU A 79 -19.54 -1.23 -9.06
N SER A 80 -20.49 -1.95 -9.66
CA SER A 80 -20.42 -2.45 -11.04
C SER A 80 -19.09 -3.18 -11.37
N LEU A 81 -18.60 -3.99 -10.44
CA LEU A 81 -17.28 -4.62 -10.54
C LEU A 81 -17.21 -5.69 -11.65
N SER A 82 -16.06 -5.72 -12.34
CA SER A 82 -15.68 -6.84 -13.21
C SER A 82 -15.52 -8.15 -12.43
N GLY A 83 -15.38 -9.30 -13.11
CA GLY A 83 -15.12 -10.58 -12.43
C GLY A 83 -13.88 -10.53 -11.52
N GLN A 84 -12.79 -9.91 -11.98
CA GLN A 84 -11.61 -9.72 -11.13
C GLN A 84 -11.86 -8.72 -10.00
N GLY A 85 -12.64 -7.67 -10.25
CA GLY A 85 -13.07 -6.71 -9.24
C GLY A 85 -13.88 -7.38 -8.13
N LYS A 86 -14.85 -8.25 -8.47
CA LYS A 86 -15.64 -9.03 -7.50
C LYS A 86 -14.75 -9.93 -6.65
N TYR A 87 -13.78 -10.61 -7.27
CA TYR A 87 -12.81 -11.43 -6.54
C TYR A 87 -12.01 -10.60 -5.53
N THR A 88 -11.39 -9.52 -5.98
CA THR A 88 -10.52 -8.68 -5.13
C THR A 88 -11.31 -7.99 -4.02
N PHE A 89 -12.53 -7.52 -4.30
CA PHE A 89 -13.45 -7.00 -3.30
C PHE A 89 -13.83 -8.07 -2.27
N SER A 90 -14.20 -9.28 -2.71
CA SER A 90 -14.55 -10.40 -1.84
C SER A 90 -13.39 -10.81 -0.93
N GLN A 91 -12.19 -10.95 -1.48
CA GLN A 91 -10.99 -11.25 -0.71
C GLN A 91 -10.65 -10.14 0.28
N GLY A 92 -10.76 -8.88 -0.16
CA GLY A 92 -10.60 -7.71 0.70
C GLY A 92 -11.57 -7.73 1.88
N VAL A 93 -12.87 -7.88 1.63
CA VAL A 93 -13.91 -7.90 2.67
C VAL A 93 -13.73 -9.09 3.62
N THR A 94 -13.48 -10.29 3.10
CA THR A 94 -13.32 -11.49 3.93
C THR A 94 -12.05 -11.50 4.78
N SER A 95 -11.00 -10.82 4.32
CA SER A 95 -9.74 -10.71 5.06
C SER A 95 -9.67 -9.51 6.00
N THR A 96 -10.66 -8.61 5.96
CA THR A 96 -10.69 -7.39 6.79
C THR A 96 -11.92 -7.28 7.68
N PHE A 97 -13.13 -7.35 7.12
CA PHE A 97 -14.38 -7.28 7.88
C PHE A 97 -14.82 -8.67 8.34
N LEU A 98 -14.88 -9.64 7.44
CA LEU A 98 -15.47 -10.95 7.71
C LEU A 98 -14.41 -12.00 8.04
N GLN A 99 -13.41 -11.66 8.86
CA GLN A 99 -12.22 -12.48 9.13
C GLN A 99 -12.54 -13.81 9.81
N HIS A 100 -13.52 -13.83 10.71
CA HIS A 100 -13.87 -15.02 11.47
C HIS A 100 -14.81 -15.94 10.66
N SER A 101 -14.61 -17.25 10.75
CA SER A 101 -15.43 -18.23 10.01
C SER A 101 -16.93 -18.13 10.37
N LYS A 102 -17.27 -17.78 11.61
CA LYS A 102 -18.67 -17.49 12.00
C LYS A 102 -19.32 -16.33 11.22
N GLN A 103 -18.58 -15.50 10.51
CA GLN A 103 -19.10 -14.35 9.75
C GLN A 103 -19.34 -14.67 8.27
N ARG A 104 -18.91 -15.85 7.79
CA ARG A 104 -19.05 -16.26 6.39
C ARG A 104 -18.99 -17.77 6.23
N THR A 105 -19.70 -18.30 5.24
CA THR A 105 -19.59 -19.71 4.85
C THR A 105 -18.86 -19.79 3.52
N LEU A 106 -17.77 -20.54 3.49
CA LEU A 106 -17.00 -20.83 2.30
C LEU A 106 -17.05 -22.32 2.00
N ASP A 107 -17.08 -22.67 0.72
CA ASP A 107 -16.96 -24.06 0.29
C ASP A 107 -15.62 -24.66 0.70
N LYS A 108 -15.64 -25.98 0.94
CA LYS A 108 -14.43 -26.73 1.34
C LYS A 108 -13.42 -26.85 0.20
N THR A 109 -13.93 -27.01 -1.02
CA THR A 109 -13.12 -27.21 -2.22
C THR A 109 -12.73 -25.87 -2.80
N ALA A 110 -11.43 -25.67 -3.03
CA ALA A 110 -10.95 -24.51 -3.75
C ALA A 110 -10.92 -24.79 -5.25
N VAL A 111 -11.25 -23.78 -6.04
CA VAL A 111 -11.13 -23.79 -7.51
C VAL A 111 -10.03 -22.82 -7.90
N MET A 112 -9.24 -23.16 -8.92
CA MET A 112 -8.22 -22.27 -9.46
C MET A 112 -8.85 -21.38 -10.53
N ILE A 113 -8.75 -20.06 -10.36
CA ILE A 113 -9.25 -19.07 -11.31
C ILE A 113 -8.05 -18.39 -11.98
N PRO A 114 -7.98 -18.34 -13.32
CA PRO A 114 -6.93 -17.61 -14.01
C PRO A 114 -7.18 -16.11 -13.99
N PHE A 115 -6.12 -15.34 -13.71
CA PHE A 115 -6.11 -13.88 -13.70
C PHE A 115 -5.10 -13.35 -14.70
N LYS A 116 -5.59 -12.63 -15.71
CA LYS A 116 -4.75 -11.86 -16.63
C LYS A 116 -4.36 -10.52 -15.98
N VAL A 117 -3.06 -10.29 -15.83
CA VAL A 117 -2.49 -9.06 -15.25
C VAL A 117 -2.18 -8.03 -16.35
N ASP A 118 -1.69 -8.51 -17.50
CA ASP A 118 -1.35 -7.72 -18.67
C ASP A 118 -1.65 -8.49 -19.95
N GLU A 119 -1.81 -7.82 -21.09
CA GLU A 119 -2.22 -8.46 -22.34
C GLU A 119 -1.20 -9.50 -22.84
N HIS A 120 0.08 -9.27 -22.57
CA HIS A 120 1.21 -10.08 -23.02
C HIS A 120 1.89 -10.89 -21.91
N GLU A 121 1.39 -10.84 -20.67
CA GLU A 121 1.93 -11.62 -19.55
C GLU A 121 1.14 -12.93 -19.35
N PRO A 122 1.78 -13.99 -18.83
CA PRO A 122 1.07 -15.23 -18.50
C PRO A 122 0.03 -15.00 -17.40
N GLU A 123 -1.05 -15.78 -17.43
CA GLU A 123 -2.09 -15.70 -16.41
C GLU A 123 -1.60 -16.21 -15.06
N ILE A 124 -2.04 -15.58 -13.97
CA ILE A 124 -1.79 -16.03 -12.60
C ILE A 124 -2.96 -16.92 -12.15
N LEU A 125 -2.67 -18.15 -11.76
CA LEU A 125 -3.68 -19.04 -11.18
C LEU A 125 -3.86 -18.73 -9.69
N VAL A 126 -5.09 -18.40 -9.30
CA VAL A 126 -5.41 -18.01 -7.93
C VAL A 126 -6.42 -18.98 -7.33
N SER A 127 -6.12 -19.48 -6.14
CA SER A 127 -7.03 -20.35 -5.39
C SER A 127 -8.20 -19.54 -4.81
N HIS A 128 -9.42 -19.96 -5.13
CA HIS A 128 -10.66 -19.33 -4.67
C HIS A 128 -11.58 -20.37 -4.04
N ARG A 129 -12.18 -20.01 -2.89
CA ARG A 129 -13.26 -20.79 -2.27
C ARG A 129 -14.54 -19.99 -2.36
N SER A 130 -15.55 -20.58 -3.01
CA SER A 130 -16.84 -19.93 -3.20
C SER A 130 -17.51 -19.60 -1.88
N MET A 131 -17.98 -18.36 -1.76
CA MET A 131 -18.80 -17.90 -0.66
C MET A 131 -20.26 -18.25 -0.91
N THR A 132 -20.90 -18.90 0.05
CA THR A 132 -22.32 -19.27 -0.03
C THR A 132 -23.19 -18.44 0.88
N ASP A 133 -22.60 -17.82 1.91
CA ASP A 133 -23.30 -17.03 2.90
C ASP A 133 -22.33 -16.08 3.63
N CYS A 134 -22.82 -14.94 4.12
CA CYS A 134 -22.02 -13.95 4.82
C CYS A 134 -22.85 -13.11 5.79
N TYR A 135 -22.18 -12.42 6.71
CA TYR A 135 -22.81 -11.58 7.74
C TYR A 135 -23.88 -10.64 7.17
N TYR A 136 -23.61 -9.98 6.04
CA TYR A 136 -24.54 -9.02 5.43
C TYR A 136 -25.80 -9.68 4.86
N LEU A 137 -25.84 -11.00 4.66
CA LEU A 137 -27.02 -11.71 4.12
C LEU A 137 -27.79 -12.47 5.20
N ARG A 138 -27.42 -12.28 6.47
CA ARG A 138 -28.04 -12.92 7.63
C ARG A 138 -28.85 -11.93 8.43
N GLU A 139 -29.68 -12.47 9.32
CA GLU A 139 -30.36 -11.65 10.32
C GLU A 139 -29.35 -10.95 11.26
N LEU A 140 -29.51 -9.63 11.39
CA LEU A 140 -28.70 -8.78 12.25
C LEU A 140 -29.12 -8.92 13.73
N LYS A 141 -28.58 -9.95 14.39
CA LYS A 141 -28.88 -10.24 15.81
C LYS A 141 -28.47 -9.09 16.73
N GLY A 142 -29.37 -8.72 17.65
CA GLY A 142 -29.13 -7.69 18.67
C GLY A 142 -29.35 -6.25 18.20
N VAL A 143 -29.62 -6.02 16.91
CA VAL A 143 -29.85 -4.69 16.33
C VAL A 143 -31.28 -4.18 16.58
N PHE A 144 -32.25 -5.09 16.62
CA PHE A 144 -33.67 -4.76 16.77
C PHE A 144 -34.26 -5.34 18.04
N ASN A 145 -35.24 -4.63 18.62
CA ASN A 145 -36.04 -5.12 19.73
C ASN A 145 -37.20 -6.01 19.25
N SER A 146 -37.99 -6.54 20.19
CA SER A 146 -39.15 -7.40 19.91
C SER A 146 -40.27 -6.74 19.08
N LYS A 147 -40.23 -5.41 18.90
CA LYS A 147 -41.15 -4.65 18.05
C LYS A 147 -40.55 -4.27 16.70
N GLU A 148 -39.44 -4.90 16.31
CA GLU A 148 -38.71 -4.64 15.05
C GLU A 148 -38.21 -3.19 14.89
N LYS A 149 -38.10 -2.46 16.01
CA LYS A 149 -37.48 -1.14 16.05
C LYS A 149 -36.02 -1.27 16.43
N PHE A 150 -35.19 -0.32 16.01
CA PHE A 150 -33.80 -0.27 16.44
C PHE A 150 -33.69 -0.27 17.97
N SER A 151 -32.71 -1.02 18.47
CA SER A 151 -32.21 -0.88 19.83
C SER A 151 -31.61 0.52 20.00
N THR A 152 -31.74 1.11 21.19
CA THR A 152 -31.18 2.45 21.47
C THR A 152 -29.65 2.47 21.47
N SER A 153 -29.05 1.31 21.75
CA SER A 153 -27.61 1.08 21.70
C SER A 153 -27.35 -0.25 20.98
N ILE A 154 -26.37 -0.26 20.07
CA ILE A 154 -26.05 -1.41 19.23
C ILE A 154 -24.57 -1.73 19.39
N SER A 155 -24.27 -2.95 19.82
CA SER A 155 -22.90 -3.45 19.97
C SER A 155 -22.18 -3.55 18.62
N ILE A 156 -21.00 -2.96 18.55
CA ILE A 156 -20.13 -2.95 17.38
C ILE A 156 -18.99 -3.95 17.60
N LYS A 157 -18.71 -4.67 16.52
CA LYS A 157 -17.72 -5.77 16.47
C LYS A 157 -16.78 -5.56 15.29
N GLY A 158 -15.71 -6.35 15.23
CA GLY A 158 -14.70 -6.27 14.16
C GLY A 158 -15.25 -6.33 12.72
N HIS A 159 -16.39 -6.99 12.48
CA HIS A 159 -17.03 -7.03 11.16
C HIS A 159 -17.82 -5.79 10.78
N HIS A 160 -18.03 -4.87 11.72
CA HIS A 160 -18.53 -3.52 11.47
C HIS A 160 -17.38 -2.53 11.35
N LEU A 161 -16.40 -2.65 12.26
CA LEU A 161 -15.23 -1.79 12.33
C LEU A 161 -13.96 -2.64 12.52
N PRO A 162 -13.21 -2.92 11.43
CA PRO A 162 -12.03 -3.76 11.49
C PRO A 162 -10.97 -3.23 12.45
N GLY A 163 -10.45 -4.13 13.30
CA GLY A 163 -9.46 -3.78 14.31
C GLY A 163 -10.01 -3.26 15.62
N LEU A 164 -11.34 -3.18 15.77
CA LEU A 164 -11.97 -2.92 17.06
C LEU A 164 -11.75 -4.11 17.99
N VAL A 165 -11.19 -3.84 19.17
CA VAL A 165 -10.98 -4.82 20.23
C VAL A 165 -11.81 -4.36 21.42
N GLU A 166 -12.53 -5.31 22.04
CA GLU A 166 -13.31 -5.04 23.24
C GLU A 166 -12.41 -4.55 24.37
N CYS A 167 -12.85 -3.50 25.06
CA CYS A 167 -12.14 -3.03 26.25
C CYS A 167 -12.67 -3.82 27.45
N TYR A 168 -11.85 -4.67 28.06
CA TYR A 168 -12.23 -5.45 29.25
C TYR A 168 -12.78 -4.58 30.41
N VAL A 169 -12.42 -3.29 30.46
CA VAL A 169 -12.87 -2.36 31.51
C VAL A 169 -14.17 -1.65 31.15
N ASN A 170 -14.36 -1.29 29.87
CA ASN A 170 -15.48 -0.46 29.42
C ASN A 170 -16.57 -1.24 28.67
N GLY A 171 -16.38 -2.55 28.45
CA GLY A 171 -17.30 -3.43 27.73
C GLY A 171 -17.20 -3.32 26.20
N GLU A 172 -18.21 -3.87 25.52
CA GLU A 172 -18.37 -3.77 24.07
C GLU A 172 -18.53 -2.29 23.65
N TYR A 173 -17.91 -1.91 22.53
CA TYR A 173 -18.13 -0.58 21.97
C TYR A 173 -19.53 -0.53 21.34
N GLU A 174 -20.30 0.49 21.67
CA GLU A 174 -21.69 0.62 21.22
C GLU A 174 -21.89 1.89 20.39
N GLU A 175 -22.83 1.82 19.44
CA GLU A 175 -23.25 2.95 18.62
C GLU A 175 -24.76 3.15 18.70
N SER A 176 -25.18 4.39 18.44
CA SER A 176 -26.57 4.68 18.11
C SER A 176 -26.95 4.07 16.74
N PRO A 177 -28.24 3.94 16.41
CA PRO A 177 -28.64 3.51 15.06
C PRO A 177 -28.06 4.38 13.94
N SER A 178 -27.91 5.69 14.18
CA SER A 178 -27.28 6.62 13.24
C SER A 178 -25.78 6.37 13.03
N GLY A 179 -25.07 5.85 14.04
CA GLY A 179 -23.68 5.42 13.91
C GLY A 179 -23.55 4.03 13.29
N PHE A 180 -24.46 3.12 13.65
CA PHE A 180 -24.46 1.74 13.16
C PHE A 180 -24.72 1.63 11.65
N ILE A 181 -25.74 2.32 11.13
CA ILE A 181 -26.14 2.24 9.72
C ILE A 181 -24.95 2.49 8.77
N PRO A 182 -24.18 3.60 8.89
CA PRO A 182 -22.98 3.82 8.08
C PRO A 182 -21.97 2.67 8.08
N LEU A 183 -21.72 2.04 9.22
CA LEU A 183 -20.72 0.97 9.34
C LEU A 183 -21.08 -0.27 8.51
N LEU A 184 -22.37 -0.51 8.26
CA LEU A 184 -22.81 -1.59 7.36
C LEU A 184 -22.39 -1.35 5.90
N PHE A 185 -22.19 -0.10 5.48
CA PHE A 185 -21.82 0.28 4.11
C PHE A 185 -20.35 0.72 4.00
N LEU A 186 -19.61 0.77 5.11
CA LEU A 186 -18.18 1.03 5.12
C LEU A 186 -17.38 0.15 4.15
N PRO A 187 -17.64 -1.17 3.99
CA PRO A 187 -16.92 -1.99 3.02
C PRO A 187 -16.95 -1.43 1.60
N ILE A 188 -18.05 -0.80 1.20
CA ILE A 188 -18.27 -0.28 -0.16
C ILE A 188 -17.39 0.95 -0.43
N ALA A 189 -17.12 1.75 0.59
CA ALA A 189 -16.29 2.95 0.48
C ALA A 189 -14.78 2.67 0.53
N CYS A 190 -14.39 1.55 1.13
CA CYS A 190 -13.00 1.20 1.33
C CYS A 190 -12.30 0.68 0.07
N ASN A 191 -10.97 0.73 0.11
CA ASN A 191 -10.11 0.05 -0.86
C ASN A 191 -9.27 -1.00 -0.14
N TYR A 192 -9.07 -2.13 -0.82
CA TYR A 192 -8.45 -3.31 -0.25
C TYR A 192 -7.17 -3.65 -1.00
N TYR A 193 -6.12 -3.97 -0.25
CA TYR A 193 -4.86 -4.41 -0.82
C TYR A 193 -4.30 -5.60 -0.04
N LEU A 194 -3.82 -6.61 -0.75
CA LEU A 194 -3.01 -7.68 -0.19
C LEU A 194 -1.54 -7.27 -0.23
N LEU A 195 -0.93 -7.21 0.95
CA LEU A 195 0.44 -6.78 1.17
C LEU A 195 1.44 -7.91 0.88
N GLN A 196 2.66 -7.54 0.52
CA GLN A 196 3.73 -8.50 0.19
C GLN A 196 4.06 -9.48 1.33
N ASN A 197 3.85 -9.08 2.59
CA ASN A 197 4.04 -9.93 3.77
C ASN A 197 2.82 -10.80 4.13
N GLY A 198 1.85 -10.94 3.21
CA GLY A 198 0.62 -11.72 3.43
C GLY A 198 -0.42 -11.07 4.33
N ARG A 199 -0.19 -9.82 4.77
CA ARG A 199 -1.16 -9.01 5.51
C ARG A 199 -2.11 -8.27 4.57
N TYR A 200 -3.12 -7.63 5.13
CA TYR A 200 -4.08 -6.84 4.35
C TYR A 200 -4.05 -5.38 4.77
N ALA A 201 -4.23 -4.49 3.81
CA ALA A 201 -4.45 -3.08 4.04
C ALA A 201 -5.91 -2.72 3.68
N LEU A 202 -6.61 -2.16 4.65
CA LEU A 202 -7.91 -1.53 4.48
C LEU A 202 -7.71 -0.02 4.43
N VAL A 203 -7.90 0.58 3.25
CA VAL A 203 -7.75 2.02 3.06
C VAL A 203 -9.13 2.69 3.13
N ILE A 204 -9.28 3.60 4.10
CA ILE A 204 -10.51 4.32 4.41
C ILE A 204 -10.34 5.78 3.96
N PRO A 205 -11.07 6.23 2.91
CA PRO A 205 -10.92 7.59 2.37
C PRO A 205 -11.57 8.66 3.27
N GLU A 206 -10.97 9.85 3.33
CA GLU A 206 -11.64 11.05 3.83
C GLU A 206 -12.51 11.67 2.74
N VAL A 207 -13.81 11.36 2.79
CA VAL A 207 -14.80 11.94 1.89
C VAL A 207 -15.23 13.30 2.42
N LYS A 208 -15.04 14.35 1.60
CA LYS A 208 -15.44 15.75 1.90
C LYS A 208 -16.68 16.20 1.12
N ASN A 209 -17.07 15.46 0.08
CA ASN A 209 -18.27 15.71 -0.71
C ASN A 209 -18.82 14.39 -1.27
N LEU A 210 -20.02 14.01 -0.83
CA LEU A 210 -20.71 12.77 -1.18
C LEU A 210 -20.99 12.66 -2.67
N LYS A 211 -21.58 13.70 -3.30
CA LYS A 211 -21.97 13.66 -4.71
C LYS A 211 -20.76 13.48 -5.61
N SER A 212 -19.72 14.25 -5.35
CA SER A 212 -18.47 14.23 -6.09
C SER A 212 -17.74 12.90 -5.93
N TRP A 213 -17.71 12.35 -4.71
CA TRP A 213 -17.11 11.05 -4.45
C TRP A 213 -17.91 9.92 -5.12
N VAL A 214 -19.24 9.90 -5.00
CA VAL A 214 -20.11 8.91 -5.65
C VAL A 214 -19.93 8.94 -7.17
N TYR A 215 -19.90 10.13 -7.77
CA TYR A 215 -19.66 10.28 -9.20
C TYR A 215 -18.33 9.64 -9.62
N ARG A 216 -17.23 9.93 -8.91
CA ARG A 216 -15.90 9.34 -9.21
C ARG A 216 -15.87 7.83 -8.98
N ARG A 217 -16.41 7.36 -7.86
CA ARG A 217 -16.39 5.95 -7.50
C ARG A 217 -17.09 5.08 -8.53
N ARG A 218 -18.17 5.58 -9.15
CA ARG A 218 -18.88 4.88 -10.24
C ARG A 218 -18.07 4.74 -11.53
N GLN A 219 -17.04 5.58 -11.74
CA GLN A 219 -16.15 5.48 -12.90
C GLN A 219 -15.01 4.46 -12.67
N LEU A 220 -14.79 4.01 -11.42
CA LEU A 220 -13.67 3.13 -11.03
C LEU A 220 -14.06 1.64 -11.00
N SER A 221 -14.86 1.19 -11.96
CA SER A 221 -15.46 -0.16 -11.98
C SER A 221 -14.49 -1.30 -12.34
N ASN A 222 -13.34 -0.98 -12.93
CA ASN A 222 -12.37 -1.97 -13.41
C ASN A 222 -11.10 -1.96 -12.57
N ARG A 223 -11.06 -2.85 -11.58
CA ARG A 223 -9.83 -3.18 -10.85
C ARG A 223 -9.33 -4.56 -11.26
N SER A 224 -8.08 -4.62 -11.64
CA SER A 224 -7.35 -5.85 -11.97
C SER A 224 -6.78 -6.49 -10.71
N TYR A 225 -6.30 -7.73 -10.86
CA TYR A 225 -5.52 -8.40 -9.83
C TYR A 225 -4.24 -7.62 -9.43
N ARG A 226 -3.64 -6.86 -10.37
CA ARG A 226 -2.48 -6.00 -10.11
C ARG A 226 -2.84 -4.91 -9.10
N ASP A 227 -4.02 -4.30 -9.25
CA ASP A 227 -4.48 -3.18 -8.43
C ASP A 227 -4.80 -3.60 -6.99
N PHE A 228 -5.08 -4.88 -6.77
CA PHE A 228 -5.27 -5.45 -5.43
C PHE A 228 -3.95 -5.71 -4.69
N ARG A 229 -2.80 -5.60 -5.34
CA ARG A 229 -1.50 -5.90 -4.73
C ARG A 229 -0.75 -4.62 -4.39
N SER A 230 -0.24 -4.56 -3.16
CA SER A 230 0.58 -3.45 -2.69
C SER A 230 1.79 -3.97 -1.94
N PRO A 231 2.99 -3.36 -2.08
CA PRO A 231 4.14 -3.80 -1.33
C PRO A 231 4.10 -3.36 0.15
N SER A 232 3.33 -2.32 0.52
CA SER A 232 3.20 -1.87 1.92
C SER A 232 1.93 -1.07 2.19
N ALA A 233 1.53 -0.94 3.46
CA ALA A 233 0.36 -0.16 3.85
C ALA A 233 0.48 1.34 3.49
N GLY A 234 1.66 1.95 3.65
CA GLY A 234 1.88 3.34 3.24
C GLY A 234 1.71 3.54 1.73
N GLU A 235 2.20 2.59 0.94
CA GLU A 235 2.02 2.57 -0.52
C GLU A 235 0.56 2.43 -0.93
N ALA A 236 -0.20 1.55 -0.27
CA ALA A 236 -1.64 1.39 -0.52
C ALA A 236 -2.42 2.71 -0.33
N GLY A 237 -2.06 3.49 0.68
CA GLY A 237 -2.65 4.82 0.90
C GLY A 237 -2.27 5.81 -0.20
N LEU A 238 -0.98 5.90 -0.57
CA LEU A 238 -0.54 6.77 -1.65
C LEU A 238 -1.17 6.40 -3.00
N ARG A 239 -1.37 5.11 -3.26
CA ARG A 239 -2.04 4.64 -4.49
C ARG A 239 -3.46 5.19 -4.59
N LEU A 240 -4.26 5.08 -3.53
CA LEU A 240 -5.60 5.66 -3.51
C LEU A 240 -5.58 7.17 -3.77
N LEU A 241 -4.70 7.90 -3.08
CA LEU A 241 -4.62 9.35 -3.23
C LEU A 241 -4.17 9.75 -4.65
N LEU A 242 -3.28 8.97 -5.27
CA LEU A 242 -2.88 9.17 -6.66
C LEU A 242 -4.06 8.93 -7.62
N GLU A 243 -4.79 7.81 -7.49
CA GLU A 243 -6.00 7.51 -8.29
C GLU A 243 -7.04 8.64 -8.18
N GLU A 244 -7.31 9.13 -6.97
CA GLU A 244 -8.23 10.25 -6.74
C GLU A 244 -7.71 11.58 -7.33
N SER A 245 -6.38 11.76 -7.38
CA SER A 245 -5.77 12.97 -7.92
C SER A 245 -5.79 13.05 -9.45
N LEU A 246 -5.76 11.90 -10.14
CA LEU A 246 -5.77 11.81 -11.61
C LEU A 246 -7.18 11.98 -12.20
N SER A 247 -8.22 12.03 -11.37
CA SER A 247 -9.59 12.29 -11.83
C SER A 247 -9.76 13.78 -12.18
N ASP A 248 -9.94 14.07 -13.48
CA ASP A 248 -9.92 15.43 -14.05
C ASP A 248 -11.10 16.33 -13.64
N ASN A 249 -12.26 15.77 -13.31
CA ASN A 249 -13.52 16.53 -13.33
C ASN A 249 -13.78 17.45 -12.11
N LEU A 250 -13.06 17.32 -10.98
CA LEU A 250 -13.43 17.99 -9.72
C LEU A 250 -12.21 18.32 -8.83
N GLN A 251 -11.23 19.06 -9.36
CA GLN A 251 -9.94 19.31 -8.66
C GLN A 251 -10.05 19.86 -7.22
N LEU A 252 -11.14 20.58 -6.89
CA LEU A 252 -11.34 21.18 -5.57
C LEU A 252 -11.96 20.25 -4.51
N GLN A 253 -12.39 19.03 -4.88
CA GLN A 253 -13.11 18.10 -3.98
C GLN A 253 -12.51 16.70 -4.01
N LYS A 254 -11.18 16.64 -4.07
CA LYS A 254 -10.37 15.41 -4.07
C LYS A 254 -10.20 14.86 -2.64
N VAL A 255 -9.96 13.56 -2.56
CA VAL A 255 -9.52 12.91 -1.32
C VAL A 255 -8.03 13.19 -1.18
N GLU A 256 -7.65 13.89 -0.12
CA GLU A 256 -6.24 14.28 0.16
C GLU A 256 -5.68 13.52 1.37
N TYR A 257 -6.55 12.79 2.07
CA TYR A 257 -6.25 12.07 3.29
C TYR A 257 -6.98 10.72 3.30
N CYS A 258 -6.31 9.70 3.81
CA CYS A 258 -6.92 8.42 4.13
C CYS A 258 -6.23 7.78 5.34
N GLU A 259 -6.97 6.91 6.03
CA GLU A 259 -6.38 6.00 7.02
C GLU A 259 -6.20 4.61 6.40
N VAL A 260 -5.04 3.99 6.64
CA VAL A 260 -4.78 2.61 6.24
C VAL A 260 -4.65 1.75 7.48
N TYR A 261 -5.59 0.83 7.65
CA TYR A 261 -5.51 -0.18 8.71
C TYR A 261 -4.77 -1.39 8.16
N GLN A 262 -3.59 -1.65 8.73
CA GLN A 262 -2.86 -2.88 8.44
C GLN A 262 -3.37 -4.00 9.35
N LEU A 263 -3.93 -5.04 8.76
CA LEU A 263 -4.59 -6.16 9.43
C LEU A 263 -3.80 -7.45 9.15
N GLY A 264 -3.65 -8.30 10.16
CA GLY A 264 -2.99 -9.59 10.00
C GLY A 264 -2.94 -10.38 11.30
N LYS A 265 -2.43 -11.63 11.21
CA LYS A 265 -2.26 -12.50 12.36
C LYS A 265 -1.27 -11.91 13.36
N GLN A 266 -1.57 -11.99 14.65
CA GLN A 266 -0.57 -11.79 15.69
C GLN A 266 0.20 -13.09 15.95
N PRO A 267 1.51 -13.04 16.22
CA PRO A 267 2.31 -14.23 16.54
C PRO A 267 1.84 -14.99 17.79
N TRP A 268 1.19 -14.31 18.75
CA TRP A 268 0.83 -14.87 20.06
C TRP A 268 -0.63 -15.32 20.21
N ASP A 269 -1.52 -15.01 19.25
CA ASP A 269 -2.90 -15.49 19.26
C ASP A 269 -3.29 -16.00 17.87
N GLY A 270 -3.13 -17.31 17.68
CA GLY A 270 -3.44 -18.01 16.43
C GLY A 270 -4.92 -18.02 16.07
N ASN A 271 -5.82 -17.72 17.01
CA ASN A 271 -7.27 -17.68 16.78
C ASN A 271 -7.74 -16.31 16.27
N GLN A 272 -6.95 -15.25 16.45
CA GLN A 272 -7.26 -13.89 15.99
C GLN A 272 -6.40 -13.50 14.79
N SER A 273 -6.79 -14.01 13.62
CA SER A 273 -6.02 -13.89 12.38
C SER A 273 -6.00 -12.50 11.73
N GLY A 274 -6.67 -11.50 12.32
CA GLY A 274 -6.95 -10.24 11.63
C GLY A 274 -6.96 -8.99 12.51
N LEU A 275 -6.26 -9.04 13.63
CA LEU A 275 -6.06 -7.88 14.50
C LEU A 275 -5.36 -6.73 13.76
N LYS A 276 -5.71 -5.52 14.18
CA LYS A 276 -5.12 -4.27 13.70
C LYS A 276 -3.72 -4.09 14.24
N GLN A 277 -2.76 -4.20 13.33
CA GLN A 277 -1.33 -4.13 13.60
C GLN A 277 -0.84 -2.68 13.67
N ALA A 278 -1.36 -1.84 12.78
CA ALA A 278 -0.96 -0.44 12.66
C ALA A 278 -2.05 0.40 11.97
N VAL A 279 -1.99 1.71 12.19
CA VAL A 279 -2.74 2.73 11.44
C VAL A 279 -1.76 3.68 10.78
N TYR A 280 -1.83 3.78 9.46
CA TYR A 280 -1.12 4.81 8.71
C TYR A 280 -2.09 5.93 8.40
N ARG A 281 -1.69 7.15 8.75
CA ARG A 281 -2.43 8.38 8.44
C ARG A 281 -1.75 9.03 7.26
N VAL A 282 -2.28 8.80 6.07
CA VAL A 282 -1.62 9.17 4.82
C VAL A 282 -2.25 10.45 4.29
N ARG A 283 -1.42 11.49 4.18
CA ARG A 283 -1.76 12.74 3.51
C ARG A 283 -0.69 13.01 2.45
N ALA A 284 -1.11 13.40 1.25
CA ALA A 284 -0.19 13.67 0.16
C ALA A 284 -0.51 14.99 -0.53
N SER A 285 0.52 15.83 -0.74
CA SER A 285 0.43 17.00 -1.61
C SER A 285 0.62 16.60 -3.07
N SER A 286 0.32 17.52 -4.00
CA SER A 286 0.59 17.31 -5.42
C SER A 286 2.07 17.02 -5.71
N GLN A 287 3.02 17.62 -4.96
CA GLN A 287 4.44 17.30 -5.13
C GLN A 287 4.76 15.86 -4.70
N VAL A 288 4.21 15.42 -3.56
CA VAL A 288 4.40 14.04 -3.07
C VAL A 288 3.82 13.04 -4.06
N LEU A 289 2.60 13.30 -4.57
CA LEU A 289 1.95 12.43 -5.55
C LEU A 289 2.71 12.41 -6.88
N SER A 290 3.30 13.52 -7.32
CA SER A 290 4.14 13.55 -8.53
C SER A 290 5.39 12.68 -8.39
N VAL A 291 6.09 12.74 -7.25
CA VAL A 291 7.24 11.86 -7.00
C VAL A 291 6.82 10.39 -6.90
N TYR A 292 5.69 10.11 -6.24
CA TYR A 292 5.16 8.77 -6.13
C TYR A 292 4.68 8.20 -7.49
N GLN A 293 4.09 9.04 -8.35
CA GLN A 293 3.69 8.66 -9.70
C GLN A 293 4.89 8.21 -10.54
N SER A 294 6.02 8.91 -10.44
CA SER A 294 7.26 8.45 -11.07
C SER A 294 7.77 7.16 -10.44
N ALA A 295 7.73 7.03 -9.11
CA ALA A 295 8.18 5.83 -8.44
C ALA A 295 7.37 4.59 -8.87
N ILE A 296 6.04 4.65 -8.91
CA ILE A 296 5.21 3.51 -9.33
C ILE A 296 5.47 3.12 -10.79
N ALA A 297 5.74 4.10 -11.67
CA ALA A 297 6.10 3.85 -13.06
C ALA A 297 7.50 3.22 -13.22
N LEU A 298 8.45 3.59 -12.38
CA LEU A 298 9.83 3.08 -12.40
C LEU A 298 10.00 1.73 -11.69
N PHE A 299 9.07 1.37 -10.81
CA PHE A 299 9.08 0.13 -10.04
C PHE A 299 7.77 -0.68 -10.20
N PRO A 300 7.38 -1.05 -11.44
CA PRO A 300 6.14 -1.77 -11.68
C PRO A 300 6.24 -3.21 -11.16
N GLY A 301 5.11 -3.76 -10.72
CA GLY A 301 4.99 -5.19 -10.46
C GLY A 301 5.08 -5.98 -11.77
N LYS A 302 5.84 -7.07 -11.78
CA LYS A 302 6.09 -7.90 -12.97
C LYS A 302 5.63 -9.32 -12.73
N VAL A 303 5.01 -9.96 -13.73
CA VAL A 303 4.71 -11.39 -13.62
C VAL A 303 6.00 -12.18 -13.81
N LYS A 304 6.28 -13.09 -12.88
CA LYS A 304 7.39 -14.03 -12.94
C LYS A 304 6.87 -15.45 -12.93
N ILE A 305 7.61 -16.36 -13.55
CA ILE A 305 7.34 -17.79 -13.55
C ILE A 305 8.39 -18.47 -12.67
N THR A 306 7.97 -19.37 -11.80
CA THR A 306 8.88 -20.24 -11.02
C THR A 306 9.39 -21.39 -11.89
N ASP A 307 10.43 -22.09 -11.44
CA ASP A 307 10.96 -23.28 -12.12
C ASP A 307 9.90 -24.39 -12.32
N LYS A 308 8.85 -24.37 -11.49
CA LYS A 308 7.70 -25.29 -11.56
C LYS A 308 6.63 -24.86 -12.57
N GLY A 309 6.83 -23.74 -13.27
CA GLY A 309 5.87 -23.17 -14.22
C GLY A 309 4.76 -22.33 -13.57
N GLU A 310 4.83 -22.04 -12.28
CA GLU A 310 3.81 -21.25 -11.58
C GLU A 310 4.08 -19.75 -11.73
N SER A 311 3.07 -19.02 -12.20
CA SER A 311 3.12 -17.57 -12.37
C SER A 311 2.72 -16.82 -11.10
N TRP A 312 3.45 -15.76 -10.75
CA TRP A 312 3.15 -14.89 -9.62
C TRP A 312 3.52 -13.44 -9.91
N LEU A 313 2.88 -12.50 -9.20
CA LEU A 313 3.16 -11.08 -9.34
C LEU A 313 4.30 -10.66 -8.39
N ALA A 314 5.48 -10.42 -8.96
CA ALA A 314 6.63 -9.91 -8.24
C ALA A 314 6.53 -8.40 -8.04
N MET A 315 6.43 -8.00 -6.77
CA MET A 315 6.35 -6.59 -6.36
C MET A 315 7.74 -6.01 -6.11
N SER A 316 7.88 -4.70 -6.31
CA SER A 316 9.08 -3.95 -5.97
C SER A 316 9.38 -3.99 -4.47
N LYS A 317 10.67 -4.14 -4.14
CA LYS A 317 11.16 -4.05 -2.75
C LYS A 317 11.66 -2.65 -2.41
N ILE A 318 11.93 -1.81 -3.41
CA ILE A 318 12.31 -0.41 -3.24
C ILE A 318 11.10 0.51 -3.07
N LEU A 319 10.02 0.28 -3.83
CA LEU A 319 8.80 1.09 -3.77
C LEU A 319 8.22 1.26 -2.35
N PRO A 320 8.12 0.22 -1.49
CA PRO A 320 7.61 0.40 -0.13
C PRO A 320 8.51 1.30 0.73
N TRP A 321 9.83 1.28 0.55
CA TRP A 321 10.74 2.21 1.24
C TRP A 321 10.55 3.66 0.79
N ILE A 322 10.42 3.89 -0.52
CA ILE A 322 10.10 5.21 -1.07
C ILE A 322 8.76 5.71 -0.53
N ALA A 323 7.72 4.88 -0.58
CA ALA A 323 6.40 5.22 -0.10
C ALA A 323 6.41 5.59 1.39
N GLU A 324 7.09 4.81 2.24
CA GLU A 324 7.21 5.11 3.67
C GLU A 324 7.86 6.48 3.93
N ASN A 325 8.91 6.83 3.17
CA ASN A 325 9.52 8.15 3.27
C ASN A 325 8.54 9.26 2.89
N LEU A 326 7.84 9.10 1.77
CA LEU A 326 6.88 10.08 1.25
C LEU A 326 5.70 10.28 2.22
N VAL A 327 5.14 9.20 2.77
CA VAL A 327 4.07 9.27 3.78
C VAL A 327 4.52 10.02 5.04
N ASN A 328 5.78 9.85 5.45
CA ASN A 328 6.35 10.53 6.62
C ASN A 328 6.88 11.95 6.32
N GLY A 329 6.63 12.50 5.14
CA GLY A 329 7.10 13.84 4.75
C GLY A 329 8.62 13.95 4.64
N LYS A 330 9.32 12.84 4.43
CA LYS A 330 10.77 12.79 4.22
C LYS A 330 11.07 12.82 2.71
N PRO A 331 12.29 13.24 2.31
CA PRO A 331 12.75 13.04 0.93
C PRO A 331 12.64 11.56 0.54
N TRP A 332 12.30 11.28 -0.72
CA TRP A 332 12.08 9.90 -1.20
C TRP A 332 13.28 8.97 -0.92
N TYR A 333 14.49 9.54 -0.90
CA TYR A 333 15.74 8.84 -0.65
C TYR A 333 16.15 8.78 0.84
N GLY A 334 15.31 9.25 1.75
CA GLY A 334 15.61 9.28 3.18
C GLY A 334 15.98 7.90 3.73
N LYS A 335 16.96 7.86 4.65
CA LYS A 335 17.47 6.62 5.25
C LYS A 335 18.05 5.62 4.24
N PHE A 336 18.45 6.05 3.04
CA PHE A 336 19.09 5.16 2.06
C PHE A 336 20.29 4.41 2.64
N TYR A 337 21.03 5.03 3.57
CA TYR A 337 22.08 4.37 4.33
C TYR A 337 21.61 3.09 5.06
N GLU A 338 20.46 3.16 5.76
CA GLU A 338 19.90 2.05 6.52
C GLU A 338 19.33 1.00 5.56
N PHE A 339 18.55 1.46 4.58
CA PHE A 339 17.92 0.62 3.57
C PHE A 339 18.94 -0.22 2.80
N ARG A 340 20.03 0.39 2.35
CA ARG A 340 21.09 -0.35 1.64
C ARG A 340 21.68 -1.46 2.49
N LYS A 341 21.88 -1.25 3.80
CA LYS A 341 22.48 -2.25 4.69
C LYS A 341 21.64 -3.52 4.75
N SER A 342 20.31 -3.40 4.72
CA SER A 342 19.38 -4.53 4.77
C SER A 342 19.00 -5.11 3.40
N SER A 343 19.21 -4.35 2.31
CA SER A 343 18.60 -4.64 0.99
C SER A 343 19.61 -4.59 -0.17
N VAL A 344 20.84 -5.06 0.06
CA VAL A 344 21.93 -5.02 -0.94
C VAL A 344 21.56 -5.71 -2.25
N ASN A 345 20.92 -6.88 -2.18
CA ASN A 345 20.53 -7.65 -3.38
C ASN A 345 19.37 -6.98 -4.12
N ASP A 346 18.42 -6.38 -3.41
CA ASP A 346 17.24 -5.73 -4.01
C ASP A 346 17.64 -4.51 -4.84
N ILE A 347 18.61 -3.74 -4.35
CA ILE A 347 19.17 -2.58 -5.06
C ILE A 347 19.83 -3.00 -6.38
N LYS A 348 20.41 -4.20 -6.48
CA LYS A 348 21.03 -4.67 -7.73
C LYS A 348 19.98 -4.87 -8.82
N PHE A 349 18.84 -5.48 -8.50
CA PHE A 349 17.78 -5.78 -9.46
C PHE A 349 17.01 -4.54 -9.92
N GLU A 350 16.78 -3.58 -9.04
CA GLU A 350 15.93 -2.40 -9.31
C GLU A 350 16.76 -1.10 -9.51
N ARG A 351 18.08 -1.23 -9.74
CA ARG A 351 19.03 -0.11 -9.87
C ARG A 351 18.66 0.91 -10.95
N LYS A 352 18.13 0.44 -12.08
CA LYS A 352 17.73 1.31 -13.21
C LYS A 352 16.65 2.30 -12.77
N GLY A 353 15.62 1.82 -12.07
CA GLY A 353 14.57 2.66 -11.50
C GLY A 353 15.12 3.65 -10.46
N LEU A 354 16.00 3.21 -9.56
CA LEU A 354 16.66 4.10 -8.60
C LEU A 354 17.47 5.21 -9.28
N THR A 355 18.12 4.91 -10.40
CA THR A 355 18.91 5.91 -11.12
C THR A 355 17.99 6.95 -11.75
N ALA A 356 16.90 6.53 -12.40
CA ALA A 356 15.90 7.45 -12.95
C ALA A 356 15.25 8.32 -11.86
N MET A 357 15.01 7.78 -10.66
CA MET A 357 14.48 8.57 -9.52
C MET A 357 15.38 9.75 -9.12
N THR A 358 16.67 9.75 -9.45
CA THR A 358 17.59 10.87 -9.14
C THR A 358 17.23 12.17 -9.87
N GLU A 359 16.42 12.09 -10.92
CA GLU A 359 15.88 13.27 -11.61
C GLU A 359 15.01 14.14 -10.68
N HIS A 360 14.38 13.52 -9.67
CA HIS A 360 13.54 14.16 -8.67
C HIS A 360 14.31 14.78 -7.50
N LEU A 361 15.65 14.76 -7.52
CA LEU A 361 16.45 15.50 -6.55
C LEU A 361 16.29 17.01 -6.75
N GLN A 362 16.19 17.73 -5.64
CA GLN A 362 16.14 19.19 -5.65
C GLN A 362 17.48 19.78 -6.12
N PRO A 363 17.50 21.01 -6.69
CA PRO A 363 18.73 21.61 -7.19
C PRO A 363 19.88 21.66 -6.16
N HIS A 364 19.58 21.96 -4.90
CA HIS A 364 20.57 22.00 -3.82
C HIS A 364 21.07 20.60 -3.39
N GLU A 365 20.25 19.56 -3.54
CA GLU A 365 20.64 18.16 -3.31
C GLU A 365 21.57 17.67 -4.43
N LYS A 366 21.31 18.10 -5.68
CA LYS A 366 22.14 17.78 -6.85
C LYS A 366 23.58 18.25 -6.70
N THR A 367 23.83 19.40 -6.06
CA THR A 367 25.20 19.89 -5.79
C THR A 367 26.07 18.84 -5.10
N LEU A 368 25.60 18.28 -3.97
CA LEU A 368 26.36 17.27 -3.25
C LEU A 368 26.40 15.94 -4.02
N PHE A 369 25.27 15.54 -4.58
CA PHE A 369 25.13 14.30 -5.33
C PHE A 369 26.11 14.22 -6.52
N ASP A 370 26.18 15.25 -7.36
CA ASP A 370 27.05 15.32 -8.53
C ASP A 370 28.53 15.44 -8.14
N ALA A 371 28.83 16.16 -7.05
CA ALA A 371 30.17 16.22 -6.48
C ALA A 371 30.68 14.82 -6.10
N VAL A 372 29.83 14.02 -5.42
CA VAL A 372 30.14 12.64 -5.02
C VAL A 372 30.24 11.71 -6.23
N GLN A 373 29.28 11.76 -7.17
CA GLN A 373 29.34 10.93 -8.38
C GLN A 373 30.59 11.21 -9.20
N GLY A 374 30.95 12.48 -9.38
CA GLY A 374 32.16 12.84 -10.11
C GLY A 374 33.45 12.40 -9.40
N ALA A 375 33.49 12.44 -8.06
CA ALA A 375 34.62 11.93 -7.29
C ALA A 375 34.73 10.40 -7.42
N PHE A 376 33.59 9.71 -7.33
CA PHE A 376 33.51 8.26 -7.52
C PHE A 376 33.94 7.84 -8.94
N SER A 377 33.58 8.62 -9.95
CA SER A 377 34.04 8.42 -11.33
C SER A 377 35.57 8.45 -11.45
N VAL A 378 36.22 9.45 -10.83
CA VAL A 378 37.69 9.59 -10.82
C VAL A 378 38.35 8.43 -10.08
N PHE A 379 37.78 8.04 -8.94
CA PHE A 379 38.24 6.86 -8.18
C PHE A 379 38.18 5.59 -9.04
N LEU A 380 37.02 5.33 -9.68
CA LEU A 380 36.83 4.16 -10.52
C LEU A 380 37.80 4.12 -11.70
N PHE A 381 38.03 5.26 -12.37
CA PHE A 381 39.01 5.34 -13.45
C PHE A 381 40.42 4.94 -12.98
N GLY A 382 40.83 5.40 -11.79
CA GLY A 382 42.11 4.99 -11.19
C GLY A 382 42.19 3.48 -10.94
N GLN A 383 41.11 2.89 -10.43
CA GLN A 383 41.02 1.44 -10.19
C GLN A 383 41.03 0.63 -11.49
N ILE A 384 40.36 1.10 -12.54
CA ILE A 384 40.40 0.49 -13.88
C ILE A 384 41.84 0.48 -14.40
N LYS A 385 42.53 1.64 -14.37
CA LYS A 385 43.91 1.75 -14.83
C LYS A 385 44.84 0.79 -14.08
N GLN A 386 44.67 0.67 -12.77
CA GLN A 386 45.45 -0.25 -11.93
C GLN A 386 45.17 -1.72 -12.29
N ALA A 387 43.90 -2.11 -12.45
CA ALA A 387 43.52 -3.47 -12.83
C ALA A 387 44.07 -3.83 -14.22
N THR A 388 43.95 -2.93 -15.20
CA THR A 388 44.52 -3.11 -16.55
C THR A 388 46.03 -3.25 -16.51
N SER A 389 46.75 -2.44 -15.71
CA SER A 389 48.21 -2.58 -15.56
C SER A 389 48.63 -3.91 -14.92
N GLN A 390 47.73 -4.54 -14.17
CA GLN A 390 47.92 -5.85 -13.53
C GLN A 390 47.38 -7.01 -14.39
N GLY A 391 46.94 -6.74 -15.63
CA GLY A 391 46.40 -7.77 -16.53
C GLY A 391 45.08 -8.39 -16.07
N ARG A 392 44.35 -7.78 -15.13
CA ARG A 392 43.08 -8.29 -14.60
C ARG A 392 41.90 -7.41 -14.96
N LYS A 393 40.71 -8.01 -15.06
CA LYS A 393 39.44 -7.26 -15.14
C LYS A 393 39.12 -6.67 -13.77
N LEU A 394 38.55 -5.46 -13.77
CA LEU A 394 38.10 -4.83 -12.53
C LEU A 394 36.86 -5.56 -11.99
N ASP A 395 36.91 -5.96 -10.72
CA ASP A 395 35.71 -6.32 -9.97
C ASP A 395 35.01 -5.04 -9.52
N TYR A 396 34.02 -4.62 -10.30
CA TYR A 396 33.27 -3.40 -10.04
C TYR A 396 32.49 -3.47 -8.72
N ALA A 397 31.92 -4.64 -8.39
CA ALA A 397 31.14 -4.81 -7.18
C ALA A 397 32.02 -4.64 -5.94
N GLN A 398 33.15 -5.35 -5.89
CA GLN A 398 34.09 -5.27 -4.77
C GLN A 398 34.65 -3.86 -4.57
N VAL A 399 34.99 -3.17 -5.66
CA VAL A 399 35.55 -1.81 -5.60
C VAL A 399 34.51 -0.78 -5.16
N THR A 400 33.27 -0.93 -5.62
CA THR A 400 32.15 -0.10 -5.18
C THR A 400 31.87 -0.33 -3.69
N ASP A 401 31.84 -1.58 -3.25
CA ASP A 401 31.64 -1.92 -1.84
C ASP A 401 32.74 -1.35 -0.94
N LYS A 402 34.01 -1.31 -1.38
CA LYS A 402 35.10 -0.67 -0.61
C LYS A 402 34.83 0.81 -0.32
N VAL A 403 34.36 1.57 -1.31
CA VAL A 403 34.04 3.00 -1.12
C VAL A 403 32.84 3.16 -0.22
N ILE A 404 31.83 2.32 -0.43
CA ILE A 404 30.63 2.29 0.38
C ILE A 404 30.98 2.00 1.84
N TYR A 405 31.75 0.96 2.14
CA TYR A 405 32.18 0.67 3.51
C TYR A 405 32.94 1.83 4.15
N ARG A 406 33.81 2.52 3.40
CA ARG A 406 34.54 3.71 3.87
C ARG A 406 33.58 4.83 4.29
N LEU A 407 32.51 5.06 3.53
CA LEU A 407 31.55 6.16 3.76
C LEU A 407 30.35 5.74 4.63
N GLN A 408 30.15 4.44 4.82
CA GLN A 408 29.11 3.85 5.65
C GLN A 408 29.58 3.64 7.12
N ARG A 409 30.88 3.45 7.36
CA ARG A 409 31.42 3.29 8.72
C ARG A 409 31.18 4.48 9.66
N PRO A 410 31.25 5.75 9.21
CA PRO A 410 31.04 6.91 10.08
C PRO A 410 29.68 6.92 10.79
N SER A 411 29.73 7.03 12.11
CA SER A 411 28.56 7.06 13.00
C SER A 411 28.22 8.46 13.50
N THR A 412 29.21 9.36 13.51
CA THR A 412 29.06 10.76 13.92
C THR A 412 29.20 11.72 12.73
N GLN A 413 28.73 12.95 12.90
CA GLN A 413 28.88 14.01 11.91
C GLN A 413 30.35 14.26 11.56
N GLN A 414 31.23 14.34 12.57
CA GLN A 414 32.64 14.63 12.37
C GLN A 414 33.37 13.50 11.63
N GLU A 415 33.07 12.24 11.95
CA GLU A 415 33.61 11.09 11.22
C GLU A 415 33.15 11.11 9.76
N PHE A 416 31.87 11.43 9.51
CA PHE A 416 31.30 11.44 8.16
C PHE A 416 31.89 12.58 7.33
N ALA A 417 31.95 13.78 7.90
CA ALA A 417 32.56 14.94 7.27
C ALA A 417 34.03 14.68 6.93
N THR A 418 34.80 14.11 7.86
CA THR A 418 36.22 13.74 7.62
C THR A 418 36.34 12.74 6.48
N ALA A 419 35.58 11.64 6.53
CA ALA A 419 35.64 10.59 5.51
C ALA A 419 35.26 11.10 4.11
N LEU A 420 34.24 11.96 4.03
CA LEU A 420 33.77 12.53 2.77
C LEU A 420 34.73 13.61 2.23
N VAL A 421 35.23 14.50 3.09
CA VAL A 421 36.24 15.51 2.67
C VAL A 421 37.51 14.85 2.19
N ASP A 422 37.99 13.81 2.88
CA ASP A 422 39.16 13.04 2.44
C ASP A 422 38.91 12.39 1.08
N PHE A 423 37.72 11.82 0.87
CA PHE A 423 37.34 11.20 -0.40
C PHE A 423 37.29 12.23 -1.55
N LEU A 424 36.61 13.36 -1.35
CA LEU A 424 36.50 14.43 -2.36
C LEU A 424 37.85 15.11 -2.65
N SER A 425 38.74 15.18 -1.66
CA SER A 425 40.08 15.77 -1.80
C SER A 425 41.02 14.85 -2.59
N GLN A 426 40.94 13.54 -2.34
CA GLN A 426 41.70 12.51 -3.07
C GLN A 426 41.20 12.37 -4.51
N PHE A 427 39.88 12.42 -4.73
CA PHE A 427 39.25 12.21 -6.04
C PHE A 427 38.49 13.46 -6.47
N ARG A 428 39.20 14.42 -7.06
CA ARG A 428 38.65 15.74 -7.37
C ARG A 428 37.62 15.70 -8.51
N SER A 429 36.35 15.89 -8.15
CA SER A 429 35.25 16.06 -9.10
C SER A 429 35.30 17.43 -9.79
N LYS A 430 34.97 17.48 -11.09
CA LYS A 430 34.72 18.76 -11.78
C LYS A 430 33.45 19.44 -11.25
N ALA A 431 32.44 18.66 -10.87
CA ALA A 431 31.18 19.17 -10.33
C ALA A 431 31.35 19.85 -8.96
N ALA A 432 32.41 19.53 -8.22
CA ALA A 432 32.69 20.15 -6.91
C ALA A 432 33.41 21.51 -7.00
N ARG A 433 33.83 21.96 -8.19
CA ARG A 433 34.63 23.19 -8.34
C ARG A 433 33.79 24.42 -8.02
N GLY A 434 34.27 25.23 -7.07
CA GLY A 434 33.59 26.46 -6.64
C GLY A 434 32.45 26.25 -5.63
N LEU A 435 32.01 25.00 -5.42
CA LEU A 435 30.87 24.66 -4.54
C LEU A 435 31.29 24.26 -3.12
N GLY A 436 32.52 24.58 -2.71
CA GLY A 436 33.08 24.15 -1.42
C GLY A 436 32.27 24.63 -0.21
N ARG A 437 31.71 25.84 -0.27
CA ARG A 437 30.85 26.38 0.81
C ARG A 437 29.52 25.62 0.92
N GLU A 438 28.92 25.27 -0.21
CA GLU A 438 27.65 24.53 -0.25
C GLU A 438 27.85 23.08 0.24
N ILE A 439 28.92 22.43 -0.21
CA ILE A 439 29.29 21.08 0.27
C ILE A 439 29.63 21.13 1.77
N TYR A 440 30.32 22.17 2.25
CA TYR A 440 30.61 22.36 3.67
C TYR A 440 29.32 22.47 4.50
N ALA A 441 28.34 23.25 4.04
CA ALA A 441 27.05 23.40 4.71
C ALA A 441 26.29 22.07 4.81
N TRP A 442 26.36 21.21 3.80
CA TRP A 442 25.75 19.88 3.83
C TRP A 442 26.35 18.96 4.91
N ILE A 443 27.67 18.94 5.05
CA ILE A 443 28.36 17.97 5.92
C ILE A 443 28.53 18.46 7.37
N HIS A 444 28.61 19.77 7.59
CA HIS A 444 28.71 20.38 8.93
C HIS A 444 27.39 20.99 9.43
N GLY A 445 26.34 21.02 8.60
CA GLY A 445 25.01 21.49 8.99
C GLY A 445 24.17 20.42 9.70
N GLU A 446 22.96 20.81 10.09
CA GLU A 446 21.99 19.92 10.76
C GLU A 446 21.55 18.74 9.88
N GLU A 447 21.69 18.88 8.56
CA GLU A 447 21.26 17.91 7.55
C GLU A 447 22.31 16.85 7.20
N TRP A 448 23.39 16.71 7.97
CA TRP A 448 24.48 15.76 7.64
C TRP A 448 24.01 14.31 7.44
N ARG A 449 22.92 13.89 8.09
CA ARG A 449 22.32 12.56 7.88
C ARG A 449 21.70 12.44 6.47
N LYS A 450 21.06 13.49 5.98
CA LYS A 450 20.58 13.57 4.59
C LYS A 450 21.76 13.59 3.62
N ALA A 451 22.83 14.32 3.95
CA ALA A 451 24.06 14.33 3.15
C ALA A 451 24.67 12.92 3.04
N ARG A 452 24.65 12.14 4.13
CA ARG A 452 25.07 10.74 4.13
C ARG A 452 24.21 9.87 3.23
N ASP A 453 22.88 9.99 3.32
CA ASP A 453 21.96 9.26 2.44
C ASP A 453 22.19 9.61 0.96
N LEU A 454 22.34 10.89 0.62
CA LEU A 454 22.66 11.38 -0.73
C LEU A 454 24.01 10.84 -1.24
N THR A 455 25.03 10.83 -0.39
CA THR A 455 26.37 10.32 -0.73
C THR A 455 26.30 8.83 -1.09
N MET A 456 25.57 8.05 -0.30
CA MET A 456 25.39 6.63 -0.55
C MET A 456 24.56 6.37 -1.81
N LEU A 457 23.49 7.16 -2.01
CA LEU A 457 22.66 7.11 -3.20
C LEU A 457 23.47 7.41 -4.47
N ALA A 458 24.30 8.47 -4.44
CA ALA A 458 25.16 8.88 -5.54
C ALA A 458 26.07 7.73 -6.01
N ILE A 459 26.70 7.03 -5.07
CA ILE A 459 27.58 5.89 -5.38
C ILE A 459 26.76 4.70 -5.93
N ALA A 460 25.63 4.37 -5.30
CA ALA A 460 24.80 3.25 -5.72
C ALA A 460 24.20 3.44 -7.13
N THR A 461 23.88 4.68 -7.50
CA THR A 461 23.24 5.04 -8.79
C THR A 461 24.24 5.47 -9.87
N TYR A 462 25.55 5.45 -9.60
CA TYR A 462 26.54 5.88 -10.58
C TYR A 462 26.52 5.04 -11.86
N GLN A 463 26.28 5.68 -13.00
CA GLN A 463 26.42 5.07 -14.32
C GLN A 463 27.71 5.55 -14.96
N GLY A 464 28.56 4.63 -15.41
CA GLY A 464 29.73 4.99 -16.21
C GLY A 464 29.26 5.65 -17.51
N LYS A 465 29.93 6.72 -17.94
CA LYS A 465 29.67 7.29 -19.27
C LYS A 465 30.01 6.26 -20.34
N LYS A 466 28.99 5.70 -21.01
CA LYS A 466 29.19 4.98 -22.26
C LYS A 466 29.74 5.97 -23.30
N LYS A 467 30.70 5.54 -24.12
CA LYS A 467 30.93 6.20 -25.42
C LYS A 467 29.66 5.97 -26.24
N ASP A 468 29.12 7.02 -26.83
CA ASP A 468 27.91 6.97 -27.65
C ASP A 468 27.99 5.83 -28.69
N GLY A 469 26.96 4.99 -28.77
CA GLY A 469 26.75 4.07 -29.90
C GLY A 469 26.76 2.55 -29.66
N ALA A 470 26.63 2.04 -28.43
CA ALA A 470 26.42 0.59 -28.21
C ALA A 470 25.18 0.33 -27.32
N THR A 471 24.03 0.20 -27.99
CA THR A 471 22.88 -0.55 -27.50
C THR A 471 23.22 -2.03 -27.58
N ASP A 472 23.57 -2.63 -26.45
CA ASP A 472 23.27 -4.04 -26.24
C ASP A 472 22.06 -4.12 -25.32
N ALA A 473 21.03 -4.75 -25.87
CA ALA A 473 20.00 -5.45 -25.13
C ALA A 473 20.67 -6.42 -24.14
N GLU A 474 20.00 -6.66 -23.02
CA GLU A 474 20.38 -7.72 -22.07
C GLU A 474 21.75 -7.52 -21.38
N ASP A 475 21.81 -6.57 -20.43
CA ASP A 475 22.67 -6.82 -19.27
C ASP A 475 22.09 -8.04 -18.55
N GLU A 476 22.74 -9.18 -18.78
CA GLU A 476 22.56 -10.48 -18.12
C GLU A 476 21.95 -10.34 -16.73
N LEU A 477 20.67 -10.74 -16.63
CA LEU A 477 20.17 -11.31 -15.39
C LEU A 477 21.05 -12.53 -15.12
N VAL A 478 21.98 -12.40 -14.17
CA VAL A 478 22.56 -13.57 -13.54
C VAL A 478 21.40 -14.30 -12.88
N GLU A 479 20.91 -15.36 -13.53
CA GLU A 479 20.16 -16.42 -12.85
C GLU A 479 21.07 -16.96 -11.74
N ILE A 480 20.74 -16.63 -10.50
CA ILE A 480 21.32 -17.29 -9.34
C ILE A 480 20.32 -18.40 -8.97
N PRO A 481 20.75 -19.67 -8.86
CA PRO A 481 19.89 -20.74 -8.38
C PRO A 481 19.42 -20.43 -6.96
N ASP A 482 18.13 -20.64 -6.68
CA ASP A 482 17.57 -20.53 -5.33
C ASP A 482 18.24 -21.56 -4.41
N SER A 483 19.25 -21.14 -3.66
CA SER A 483 19.79 -21.90 -2.54
C SER A 483 19.11 -21.47 -1.25
N GLU A 484 17.83 -21.80 -1.10
CA GLU A 484 17.16 -21.93 0.20
C GLU A 484 16.28 -23.19 0.19
N SER A 485 16.93 -24.35 0.11
CA SER A 485 16.36 -25.61 0.63
C SER A 485 17.02 -25.92 1.97
N VAL A 486 16.64 -25.19 3.02
CA VAL A 486 16.75 -25.73 4.37
C VAL A 486 15.41 -26.40 4.63
N ILE A 487 15.38 -27.70 4.35
CA ILE A 487 14.37 -28.60 4.86
C ILE A 487 14.57 -28.61 6.38
N GLU A 488 13.65 -27.99 7.12
CA GLU A 488 13.45 -28.34 8.53
C GLU A 488 13.02 -29.81 8.53
N ALA A 489 13.97 -30.70 8.80
CA ALA A 489 13.68 -32.10 9.05
C ALA A 489 12.90 -32.18 10.37
N GLU A 490 11.72 -32.78 10.29
CA GLU A 490 10.94 -33.26 11.42
C GLU A 490 11.82 -34.22 12.24
N ASP A 491 12.16 -33.82 13.47
CA ASP A 491 12.78 -34.67 14.48
C ASP A 491 11.66 -35.39 15.24
N ASP A 492 11.16 -36.46 14.62
CA ASP A 492 10.35 -37.47 15.28
C ASP A 492 11.26 -38.61 15.78
N GLY A 493 11.29 -38.82 17.10
CA GLY A 493 11.60 -40.14 17.66
C GLY A 493 12.78 -40.22 18.63
N TYR A 494 12.63 -39.64 19.82
CA TYR A 494 13.28 -40.20 21.00
C TYR A 494 12.39 -41.29 21.60
N GLU A 495 12.61 -42.53 21.18
CA GLU A 495 12.42 -43.71 22.03
C GLU A 495 13.65 -43.81 22.94
N GLU A 496 13.46 -43.73 24.26
CA GLU A 496 14.35 -44.43 25.18
C GLU A 496 13.52 -45.12 26.26
N SER A 497 13.58 -46.44 26.18
CA SER A 497 13.22 -47.43 27.18
C SER A 497 13.86 -47.17 28.54
N LEU A 498 13.05 -47.03 29.60
CA LEU A 498 13.00 -47.90 30.80
C LEU A 498 12.01 -47.35 31.83
#